data_AF-A0A7S3B5K6-F1
#
_entry.id   AF-A0A7S3B5K6-F1
#
_cell.length_a   1.000
_cell.length_b   1.000
_cell.length_c   1.000
_cell.angle_alpha   90.00
_cell.angle_beta   90.00
_cell.angle_gamma   90.00
#
_symmetry.space_group_name_H-M   'P 1'
#
loop_
_entity.id
_entity.type
_entity.pdbx_description
1 polymer ?
#
loop_
_entity_poly.entity_id
_entity_poly.type
_entity_poly.pdbx_seq_one_letter_code
_entity_poly.pdbx_strand_id
1 'polypeptide(L)'
;GPAEACVIRVAGKPDDYSHCAPPVDTKFEATFATQGSAAKDVLDMSLVDGYTLPFKLEVDGGSCERRTQDFNGMDCSGLSMSRCPRSEVLGGKSLSLHAVNPKTVRPGGCYSPCMKLTDDKWNPNGTAVAPDSAVAGPYCCAGAWGSPDACNAGAVLGTQYLKAVKDMCAAAYGYAYDDKTATISCTTTTRYTVTFYCPAGAHSR
;
A
#
# COMPACT_ATOMS: atom_id res chain seq x y z
N GLY A 1 -11.13 -3.21 13.09
CA GLY A 1 -11.97 -3.61 11.94
C GLY A 1 -13.30 -2.87 11.98
N PRO A 2 -14.21 -3.03 11.00
CA PRO A 2 -15.45 -2.25 10.89
C PRO A 2 -16.47 -2.43 12.03
N ALA A 3 -16.22 -3.36 12.98
CA ALA A 3 -17.01 -3.56 14.19
C ALA A 3 -16.26 -3.19 15.49
N GLU A 4 -15.02 -2.70 15.41
CA GLU A 4 -14.26 -2.22 16.57
C GLU A 4 -14.41 -0.71 16.65
N ALA A 5 -14.87 -0.19 17.78
CA ALA A 5 -14.90 1.24 18.03
C ALA A 5 -13.46 1.75 18.10
N CYS A 6 -12.93 2.25 16.99
CA CYS A 6 -11.63 2.91 17.01
C CYS A 6 -11.73 4.14 17.93
N VAL A 7 -10.85 4.23 18.92
CA VAL A 7 -10.78 5.40 19.80
C VAL A 7 -10.28 6.57 18.98
N ILE A 8 -11.19 7.48 18.62
CA ILE A 8 -10.85 8.74 17.96
C ILE A 8 -10.42 9.72 19.06
N ARG A 9 -9.12 9.94 19.22
CA ARG A 9 -8.46 11.10 19.86
C ARG A 9 -9.36 11.90 20.80
N VAL A 10 -9.82 11.25 21.87
CA VAL A 10 -10.70 11.89 22.84
C VAL A 10 -9.82 12.80 23.68
N ALA A 11 -10.08 14.12 23.63
CA ALA A 11 -9.29 15.10 24.37
C ALA A 11 -9.17 14.70 25.85
N GLY A 12 -7.94 14.60 26.35
CA GLY A 12 -7.65 14.23 27.73
C GLY A 12 -7.71 12.72 28.04
N LYS A 13 -7.90 11.84 27.05
CA LYS A 13 -7.76 10.39 27.21
C LYS A 13 -6.62 9.84 26.34
N PRO A 14 -5.83 8.87 26.84
CA PRO A 14 -4.87 8.17 26.01
C PRO A 14 -5.59 7.37 24.92
N ASP A 15 -5.06 7.36 23.70
CA ASP A 15 -5.58 6.53 22.62
C ASP A 15 -5.23 5.05 22.87
N ASP A 16 -6.23 4.17 22.72
CA ASP A 16 -6.02 2.71 22.74
C ASP A 16 -6.10 2.15 21.31
N TYR A 17 -4.93 2.00 20.70
CA TYR A 17 -4.81 1.41 19.37
C TYR A 17 -4.71 -0.11 19.38
N SER A 18 -4.81 -0.79 20.52
CA SER A 18 -4.80 -2.26 20.57
C SER A 18 -5.96 -2.91 19.83
N HIS A 19 -7.02 -2.13 19.63
CA HIS A 19 -8.24 -2.46 18.89
C HIS A 19 -8.38 -1.71 17.55
N CYS A 20 -7.36 -0.96 17.14
CA CYS A 20 -7.37 -0.14 15.94
C CYS A 20 -6.21 -0.53 15.03
N ALA A 21 -6.49 -1.22 13.94
CA ALA A 21 -5.45 -1.49 12.95
C ALA A 21 -4.97 -0.18 12.30
N PRO A 22 -3.65 -0.05 12.02
CA PRO A 22 -3.16 0.98 11.11
C PRO A 22 -3.75 0.77 9.71
N PRO A 23 -3.86 1.82 8.90
CA PRO A 23 -4.34 1.71 7.53
C PRO A 23 -3.22 1.16 6.62
N VAL A 24 -2.87 -0.11 6.82
CA VAL A 24 -1.89 -0.86 6.01
C VAL A 24 -2.62 -1.77 5.03
N ASP A 25 -3.08 -1.19 3.93
CA ASP A 25 -4.10 -1.82 3.11
C ASP A 25 -3.53 -2.32 1.77
N THR A 26 -3.90 -3.54 1.40
CA THR A 26 -3.82 -3.97 -0.01
C THR A 26 -5.07 -3.43 -0.72
N LYS A 27 -4.91 -2.46 -1.61
CA LYS A 27 -6.04 -1.74 -2.23
C LYS A 27 -6.22 -2.10 -3.69
N PHE A 28 -7.47 -2.20 -4.11
CA PHE A 28 -7.87 -2.12 -5.51
C PHE A 28 -8.54 -0.77 -5.71
N GLU A 29 -8.03 0.03 -6.63
CA GLU A 29 -8.53 1.36 -6.94
C GLU A 29 -9.01 1.36 -8.39
N ALA A 30 -10.20 1.89 -8.65
CA ALA A 30 -10.76 1.91 -9.99
C ALA A 30 -11.68 3.11 -10.22
N THR A 31 -11.54 3.70 -11.39
CA THR A 31 -12.44 4.70 -11.96
C THR A 31 -13.03 4.12 -13.24
N PHE A 32 -14.34 3.91 -13.25
CA PHE A 32 -15.05 3.31 -14.39
C PHE A 32 -15.58 4.40 -15.32
N ALA A 33 -15.33 4.24 -16.61
CA ALA A 33 -15.91 5.09 -17.63
C ALA A 33 -17.33 4.63 -17.98
N THR A 34 -18.10 5.51 -18.61
CA THR A 34 -19.44 5.17 -19.09
C THR A 34 -19.37 4.02 -20.09
N GLN A 35 -20.13 2.95 -19.85
CA GLN A 35 -20.17 1.77 -20.69
C GLN A 35 -20.47 2.15 -22.16
N GLY A 36 -19.66 1.62 -23.09
CA GLY A 36 -19.80 1.88 -24.52
C GLY A 36 -19.23 3.23 -25.00
N SER A 37 -18.69 4.04 -24.09
CA SER A 37 -17.93 5.25 -24.47
C SER A 37 -16.52 4.90 -24.97
N ALA A 38 -15.89 5.86 -25.65
CA ALA A 38 -14.48 5.75 -26.05
C ALA A 38 -13.49 6.00 -24.89
N ALA A 39 -13.98 6.41 -23.72
CA ALA A 39 -13.16 6.53 -22.52
C ALA A 39 -12.79 5.13 -21.99
N LYS A 40 -11.67 5.05 -21.25
CA LYS A 40 -11.18 3.82 -20.65
C LYS A 40 -11.46 3.81 -19.16
N ASP A 41 -11.68 2.62 -18.61
CA ASP A 41 -11.56 2.41 -17.18
C ASP A 41 -10.09 2.59 -16.79
N VAL A 42 -9.84 3.20 -15.64
CA VAL A 42 -8.50 3.37 -15.08
C VAL A 42 -8.47 2.70 -13.73
N LEU A 43 -7.53 1.79 -13.52
CA LEU A 43 -7.44 1.01 -12.30
C LEU A 43 -6.01 0.70 -11.92
N ASP A 44 -5.84 0.27 -10.67
CA ASP A 44 -4.59 -0.23 -10.15
C ASP A 44 -4.79 -1.12 -8.91
N MET A 45 -3.73 -1.85 -8.58
CA MET A 45 -3.56 -2.47 -7.28
C MET A 45 -2.50 -1.65 -6.53
N SER A 46 -2.85 -1.13 -5.37
CA SER A 46 -2.05 -0.16 -4.63
C SER A 46 -1.60 -0.69 -3.28
N LEU A 47 -0.29 -0.63 -3.06
CA LEU A 47 0.39 -0.91 -1.81
C LEU A 47 1.08 0.37 -1.27
N VAL A 48 0.63 1.55 -1.70
CA VAL A 48 1.15 2.85 -1.25
C VAL A 48 1.02 3.02 0.26
N ASP A 49 -0.03 2.45 0.84
CA ASP A 49 -0.30 2.52 2.29
C ASP A 49 0.29 1.34 3.07
N GLY A 50 0.88 0.37 2.39
CA GLY A 50 1.31 -0.88 3.00
C GLY A 50 0.64 -2.08 2.34
N TYR A 51 0.71 -3.23 3.01
CA TYR A 51 -0.05 -4.40 2.58
C TYR A 51 -0.41 -5.30 3.75
N THR A 52 -1.53 -6.00 3.58
CA THR A 52 -2.06 -7.01 4.52
C THR A 52 -2.22 -8.37 3.85
N LEU A 53 -2.83 -8.37 2.66
CA LEU A 53 -3.23 -9.60 1.96
C LEU A 53 -2.54 -9.70 0.60
N PRO A 54 -1.99 -10.88 0.24
CA PRO A 54 -1.69 -11.21 -1.14
C PRO A 54 -2.94 -11.18 -2.01
N PHE A 55 -2.77 -10.94 -3.30
CA PHE A 55 -3.89 -10.78 -4.21
C PHE A 55 -3.59 -11.22 -5.64
N LYS A 56 -4.63 -11.38 -6.43
CA LYS A 56 -4.58 -11.57 -7.87
C LYS A 56 -5.64 -10.69 -8.53
N LEU A 57 -5.26 -10.02 -9.63
CA LEU A 57 -6.18 -9.30 -10.49
C LEU A 57 -6.21 -9.99 -11.85
N GLU A 58 -7.40 -10.39 -12.27
CA GLU A 58 -7.67 -10.99 -13.57
C GLU A 58 -8.58 -10.07 -14.38
N VAL A 59 -8.33 -10.01 -15.69
CA VAL A 59 -9.09 -9.20 -16.65
C VAL A 59 -9.60 -10.10 -17.78
N ASP A 60 -10.85 -9.92 -18.18
CA ASP A 60 -11.50 -10.73 -19.22
C ASP A 60 -12.52 -9.92 -20.05
N GLY A 61 -12.82 -10.35 -21.27
CA GLY A 61 -13.87 -9.80 -22.14
C GLY A 61 -13.58 -8.42 -22.77
N GLY A 62 -12.46 -7.78 -22.44
CA GLY A 62 -12.01 -6.51 -23.00
C GLY A 62 -10.50 -6.49 -23.25
N SER A 63 -9.95 -5.32 -23.56
CA SER A 63 -8.51 -5.12 -23.73
C SER A 63 -7.99 -4.13 -22.71
N CYS A 64 -6.94 -4.52 -22.00
CA CYS A 64 -6.25 -3.69 -21.03
C CYS A 64 -4.81 -3.44 -21.45
N GLU A 65 -4.33 -2.25 -21.13
CA GLU A 65 -2.95 -1.85 -21.32
C GLU A 65 -2.40 -1.31 -20.01
N ARG A 66 -1.17 -1.70 -19.69
CA ARG A 66 -0.37 -1.06 -18.65
C ARG A 66 0.69 -0.23 -19.37
N ARG A 67 0.46 1.08 -19.43
CA ARG A 67 1.20 2.04 -20.28
C ARG A 67 0.99 1.75 -21.78
N THR A 68 1.94 1.07 -22.41
CA THR A 68 1.93 0.73 -23.85
C THR A 68 2.07 -0.78 -24.07
N GLN A 69 1.87 -1.58 -23.02
CA GLN A 69 1.99 -3.04 -23.06
C GLN A 69 0.64 -3.64 -22.72
N ASP A 70 0.28 -4.72 -23.43
CA ASP A 70 -0.90 -5.51 -23.12
C ASP A 70 -0.85 -5.99 -21.66
N PHE A 71 -1.97 -5.86 -20.98
CA PHE A 71 -2.14 -6.28 -19.60
C PHE A 71 -3.18 -7.41 -19.54
N ASN A 72 -2.73 -8.59 -19.10
CA ASN A 72 -3.56 -9.79 -19.00
C ASN A 72 -3.85 -10.18 -17.54
N GLY A 73 -3.68 -9.24 -16.60
CA GLY A 73 -3.78 -9.47 -15.17
C GLY A 73 -2.42 -9.46 -14.46
N MET A 74 -2.47 -9.61 -13.14
CA MET A 74 -1.29 -9.76 -12.27
C MET A 74 -1.55 -10.77 -11.18
N ASP A 75 -0.54 -11.59 -10.88
CA ASP A 75 -0.55 -12.53 -9.77
C ASP A 75 0.46 -12.08 -8.73
N CYS A 76 -0.06 -11.58 -7.61
CA CYS A 76 0.70 -11.11 -6.47
C CYS A 76 0.38 -11.97 -5.24
N SER A 77 0.05 -13.25 -5.46
CA SER A 77 -0.14 -14.25 -4.41
C SER A 77 1.15 -14.51 -3.60
N GLY A 78 2.31 -14.16 -4.17
CA GLY A 78 3.61 -14.19 -3.50
C GLY A 78 3.85 -13.09 -2.47
N LEU A 79 2.95 -12.09 -2.36
CA LEU A 79 3.05 -11.04 -1.36
C LEU A 79 3.01 -11.66 0.05
N SER A 80 4.07 -11.45 0.83
CA SER A 80 4.26 -12.16 2.09
C SER A 80 4.86 -11.27 3.15
N MET A 81 4.35 -11.41 4.38
CA MET A 81 4.93 -10.74 5.55
C MET A 81 6.40 -11.09 5.79
N SER A 82 6.88 -12.23 5.29
CA SER A 82 8.31 -12.59 5.35
C SER A 82 9.23 -11.62 4.59
N ARG A 83 8.67 -10.91 3.61
CA ARG A 83 9.37 -9.90 2.79
C ARG A 83 9.18 -8.48 3.31
N CYS A 84 8.39 -8.29 4.38
CA CYS A 84 8.28 -7.00 5.04
C CYS A 84 9.63 -6.64 5.70
N PRO A 85 10.21 -5.47 5.44
CA PRO A 85 11.48 -5.09 6.05
C PRO A 85 11.42 -5.05 7.59
N ARG A 86 12.42 -5.66 8.24
CA ARG A 86 12.61 -5.58 9.70
C ARG A 86 13.52 -4.44 10.13
N SER A 87 14.28 -3.89 9.19
CA SER A 87 15.23 -2.80 9.40
C SER A 87 15.27 -1.94 8.14
N GLU A 88 14.44 -0.91 8.09
CA GLU A 88 14.41 0.12 7.05
C GLU A 88 14.93 1.44 7.63
N VAL A 89 15.80 2.15 6.90
CA VAL A 89 16.31 3.45 7.37
C VAL A 89 15.42 4.56 6.86
N LEU A 90 14.59 5.11 7.75
CA LEU A 90 13.65 6.20 7.46
C LEU A 90 13.99 7.42 8.32
N GLY A 91 14.25 8.56 7.68
CA GLY A 91 14.57 9.81 8.39
C GLY A 91 15.77 9.67 9.35
N GLY A 92 16.75 8.84 9.01
CA GLY A 92 17.94 8.56 9.82
C GLY A 92 17.75 7.56 10.96
N LYS A 93 16.57 6.93 11.09
CA LYS A 93 16.29 5.90 12.10
C LYS A 93 16.09 4.54 11.44
N SER A 94 16.64 3.48 12.02
CA SER A 94 16.29 2.11 11.62
C SER A 94 14.98 1.69 12.29
N LEU A 95 13.98 1.34 11.47
CA LEU A 95 12.63 1.00 11.89
C LEU A 95 12.21 -0.35 11.29
N SER A 96 11.46 -1.14 12.05
CA SER A 96 10.73 -2.29 11.50
C SER A 96 9.43 -1.81 10.86
N LEU A 97 9.16 -2.26 9.64
CA LEU A 97 7.91 -1.98 8.91
C LEU A 97 6.81 -2.97 9.24
N HIS A 98 7.03 -3.94 10.14
CA HIS A 98 5.95 -4.82 10.58
C HIS A 98 4.95 -4.05 11.44
N ALA A 99 3.69 -4.07 11.05
CA ALA A 99 2.56 -3.64 11.86
C ALA A 99 2.20 -4.78 12.81
N VAL A 100 2.58 -4.66 14.08
CA VAL A 100 2.36 -5.68 15.11
C VAL A 100 1.27 -5.23 16.05
N ASN A 101 0.18 -5.99 16.12
CA ASN A 101 -0.89 -5.70 17.05
C ASN A 101 -0.36 -5.79 18.50
N PRO A 102 -0.47 -4.72 19.32
CA PRO A 102 0.14 -4.68 20.65
C PRO A 102 -0.55 -5.61 21.66
N LYS A 103 -1.78 -6.06 21.39
CA LYS A 103 -2.51 -7.01 22.23
C LYS A 103 -2.20 -8.47 21.89
N THR A 104 -2.16 -8.82 20.60
CA THR A 104 -1.95 -10.21 20.17
C THR A 104 -0.48 -10.53 19.92
N VAL A 105 0.38 -9.51 19.79
CA VAL A 105 1.80 -9.63 19.43
C VAL A 105 1.98 -10.32 18.07
N ARG A 106 0.94 -10.33 17.22
CA ARG A 106 0.98 -10.91 15.88
C ARG A 106 1.12 -9.81 14.82
N PRO A 107 1.90 -10.05 13.76
CA PRO A 107 1.92 -9.15 12.61
C PRO A 107 0.54 -9.14 11.95
N GLY A 108 -0.01 -7.95 11.74
CA GLY A 108 -1.25 -7.74 11.01
C GLY A 108 -1.03 -7.20 9.59
N GLY A 109 0.14 -6.66 9.29
CA GLY A 109 0.48 -6.13 7.96
C GLY A 109 1.88 -5.53 7.91
N CYS A 110 2.23 -4.97 6.77
CA CYS A 110 3.48 -4.25 6.53
C CYS A 110 3.19 -2.79 6.22
N TYR A 111 3.76 -1.85 6.97
CA TYR A 111 3.70 -0.44 6.63
C TYR A 111 4.49 -0.16 5.36
N SER A 112 3.96 0.75 4.54
CA SER A 112 4.82 1.50 3.64
C SER A 112 5.72 2.48 4.42
N PRO A 113 6.83 2.96 3.83
CA PRO A 113 7.68 3.98 4.43
C PRO A 113 6.92 5.24 4.87
N CYS A 114 5.98 5.71 4.03
CA CYS A 114 5.15 6.87 4.38
C CYS A 114 4.28 6.56 5.61
N MET A 115 3.52 5.47 5.57
CA MET A 115 2.62 5.12 6.66
C MET A 115 3.34 4.85 7.98
N LYS A 116 4.57 4.31 7.93
CA LYS A 116 5.40 4.11 9.12
C LYS A 116 5.78 5.43 9.80
N LEU A 117 5.90 6.52 9.05
CA LEU A 117 6.28 7.84 9.55
C LEU A 117 5.08 8.70 9.95
N THR A 118 3.90 8.45 9.38
CA THR A 118 2.73 9.32 9.53
C THR A 118 1.63 8.74 10.40
N ASP A 119 1.63 7.43 10.70
CA ASP A 119 0.63 6.79 11.56
C ASP A 119 1.24 6.25 12.87
N ASP A 120 0.52 6.50 13.96
CA ASP A 120 0.88 6.19 15.34
C ASP A 120 0.34 4.83 15.83
N LYS A 121 -0.64 4.24 15.15
CA LYS A 121 -1.24 2.97 15.53
C LYS A 121 -0.23 1.87 15.35
N TRP A 122 -0.13 0.97 16.32
CA TRP A 122 0.81 -0.18 16.31
C TRP A 122 2.27 0.22 16.05
N ASN A 123 2.61 1.48 16.35
CA ASN A 123 3.91 2.09 16.10
C ASN A 123 4.48 2.69 17.40
N PRO A 124 4.86 1.87 18.39
CA PRO A 124 5.18 2.33 19.75
C PRO A 124 6.37 3.27 19.85
N ASN A 125 7.24 3.30 18.82
CA ASN A 125 8.41 4.19 18.74
C ASN A 125 8.24 5.31 17.69
N GLY A 126 7.06 5.41 17.07
CA GLY A 126 6.77 6.37 16.02
C GLY A 126 6.20 7.67 16.59
N THR A 127 6.92 8.78 16.46
CA THR A 127 6.30 10.09 16.48
C THR A 127 5.71 10.33 15.09
N ALA A 128 4.41 10.08 14.93
CA ALA A 128 3.71 10.40 13.69
C ALA A 128 3.98 11.88 13.33
N VAL A 129 4.58 12.11 12.16
CA VAL A 129 4.85 13.44 11.63
C VAL A 129 3.92 13.73 10.46
N ALA A 130 3.76 15.02 10.13
CA ALA A 130 2.98 15.41 8.96
C ALA A 130 3.60 14.83 7.67
N PRO A 131 2.78 14.38 6.71
CA PRO A 131 3.26 13.75 5.47
C PRO A 131 4.12 14.69 4.61
N ASP A 132 3.88 16.00 4.67
CA ASP A 132 4.64 17.04 3.95
C ASP A 132 5.87 17.55 4.72
N SER A 133 6.16 16.99 5.90
CA SER A 133 7.35 17.34 6.68
C SER A 133 8.64 16.95 5.97
N ALA A 134 9.76 17.58 6.35
CA ALA A 134 11.08 17.23 5.81
C ALA A 134 11.48 15.76 6.06
N VAL A 135 10.92 15.12 7.09
CA VAL A 135 11.19 13.72 7.44
C VAL A 135 10.36 12.74 6.59
N ALA A 136 9.06 13.00 6.45
CA ALA A 136 8.14 12.08 5.76
C ALA A 136 7.96 12.38 4.27
N GLY A 137 8.03 13.65 3.86
CA GLY A 137 7.84 14.11 2.49
C GLY A 137 8.59 13.30 1.43
N PRO A 138 9.89 12.98 1.59
CA PRO A 138 10.65 12.17 0.63
C PRO A 138 10.12 10.73 0.42
N TYR A 139 9.27 10.24 1.32
CA TYR A 139 8.67 8.91 1.29
C TYR A 139 7.17 8.94 0.98
N CYS A 140 6.49 10.01 1.40
CA CYS A 140 5.07 10.26 1.16
C CYS A 140 4.79 10.99 -0.16
N CYS A 141 5.83 11.47 -0.84
CA CYS A 141 5.69 12.31 -2.02
C CYS A 141 4.80 13.54 -1.77
N ALA A 142 5.07 14.28 -0.70
CA ALA A 142 4.25 15.43 -0.29
C ALA A 142 5.12 16.66 0.03
N GLY A 143 4.47 17.83 0.10
CA GLY A 143 5.16 19.11 0.29
C GLY A 143 6.14 19.41 -0.84
N ALA A 144 7.40 19.64 -0.50
CA ALA A 144 8.48 19.84 -1.49
C ALA A 144 8.72 18.63 -2.42
N TRP A 145 8.18 17.47 -2.05
CA TRP A 145 8.27 16.21 -2.80
C TRP A 145 6.97 15.86 -3.53
N GLY A 146 6.00 16.78 -3.56
CA GLY A 146 4.66 16.61 -4.13
C GLY A 146 4.57 16.69 -5.66
N SER A 147 5.68 16.49 -6.36
CA SER A 147 5.67 16.34 -7.82
C SER A 147 6.35 15.03 -8.21
N PRO A 148 6.00 14.42 -9.35
CA PRO A 148 6.64 13.19 -9.80
C PRO A 148 8.17 13.31 -9.87
N ASP A 149 8.69 14.42 -10.43
CA ASP A 149 10.13 14.61 -10.56
C ASP A 149 10.82 14.76 -9.20
N ALA A 150 10.22 15.53 -8.29
CA ALA A 150 10.77 15.70 -6.95
C ALA A 150 10.75 14.37 -6.19
N CYS A 151 9.61 13.66 -6.14
CA CYS A 151 9.55 12.40 -5.38
C CYS A 151 10.47 11.31 -5.96
N ASN A 152 10.61 11.25 -7.29
CA ASN A 152 11.53 10.31 -7.93
C ASN A 152 13.01 10.66 -7.70
N ALA A 153 13.33 11.91 -7.35
CA ALA A 153 14.66 12.29 -6.85
C ALA A 153 14.81 12.02 -5.33
N GLY A 154 13.74 11.63 -4.65
CA GLY A 154 13.68 11.41 -3.21
C GLY A 154 14.09 10.00 -2.77
N ALA A 155 13.93 9.77 -1.46
CA ALA A 155 14.38 8.53 -0.83
C ALA A 155 13.47 7.32 -1.10
N VAL A 156 12.21 7.56 -1.51
CA VAL A 156 11.20 6.49 -1.70
C VAL A 156 11.68 5.37 -2.63
N LEU A 157 12.38 5.72 -3.71
CA LEU A 157 12.87 4.76 -4.71
C LEU A 157 13.96 3.83 -4.17
N GLY A 158 14.69 4.26 -3.14
CA GLY A 158 15.77 3.51 -2.51
C GLY A 158 15.33 2.61 -1.36
N THR A 159 14.04 2.57 -1.02
CA THR A 159 13.55 1.82 0.14
C THR A 159 13.57 0.31 -0.11
N GLN A 160 13.92 -0.46 0.92
CA GLN A 160 13.80 -1.91 0.88
C GLN A 160 12.34 -2.35 0.73
N TYR A 161 11.40 -1.57 1.27
CA TYR A 161 9.98 -1.79 1.06
C TYR A 161 9.61 -1.79 -0.43
N LEU A 162 9.94 -0.71 -1.15
CA LEU A 162 9.60 -0.61 -2.56
C LEU A 162 10.26 -1.72 -3.37
N LYS A 163 11.53 -2.01 -3.09
CA LYS A 163 12.22 -3.14 -3.73
C LYS A 163 11.48 -4.46 -3.50
N ALA A 164 11.10 -4.76 -2.25
CA ALA A 164 10.40 -5.99 -1.92
C ALA A 164 9.02 -6.07 -2.62
N VAL A 165 8.27 -4.97 -2.64
CA VAL A 165 7.00 -4.88 -3.37
C VAL A 165 7.20 -5.16 -4.85
N LYS A 166 8.18 -4.53 -5.50
CA LYS A 166 8.44 -4.72 -6.93
C LYS A 166 8.98 -6.10 -7.27
N ASP A 167 9.76 -6.71 -6.38
CA ASP A 167 10.21 -8.10 -6.52
C ASP A 167 9.03 -9.09 -6.45
N MET A 168 8.02 -8.83 -5.62
CA MET A 168 6.86 -9.70 -5.43
C MET A 168 5.72 -9.42 -6.42
N CYS A 169 5.55 -8.16 -6.83
CA CYS A 169 4.39 -7.65 -7.54
C CYS A 169 4.77 -6.41 -8.36
N ALA A 170 5.52 -6.61 -9.45
CA ALA A 170 6.08 -5.52 -10.25
C ALA A 170 5.04 -4.52 -10.80
N ALA A 171 3.80 -4.96 -11.00
CA ALA A 171 2.73 -4.18 -11.60
C ALA A 171 1.85 -3.42 -10.60
N ALA A 172 2.03 -3.59 -9.29
CA ALA A 172 1.28 -2.82 -8.28
C ALA A 172 1.99 -1.52 -7.92
N TYR A 173 1.23 -0.48 -7.53
CA TYR A 173 1.81 0.76 -6.98
C TYR A 173 2.51 0.43 -5.67
N GLY A 174 3.80 0.78 -5.56
CA GLY A 174 4.54 0.70 -4.30
C GLY A 174 4.72 2.05 -3.60
N TYR A 175 4.41 3.15 -4.29
CA TYR A 175 4.48 4.54 -3.80
C TYR A 175 3.59 5.47 -4.66
N ALA A 176 3.39 6.71 -4.24
CA ALA A 176 2.37 7.60 -4.82
C ALA A 176 2.57 7.98 -6.31
N TYR A 177 3.80 8.07 -6.81
CA TYR A 177 4.09 8.46 -8.21
C TYR A 177 4.60 7.31 -9.07
N ASP A 178 4.12 6.11 -8.79
CA ASP A 178 4.45 4.87 -9.50
C ASP A 178 3.62 4.65 -10.77
N ASP A 179 3.06 5.72 -11.34
CA ASP A 179 2.20 5.69 -12.53
C ASP A 179 2.93 5.08 -13.74
N LYS A 180 4.25 5.28 -13.76
CA LYS A 180 5.12 4.67 -14.74
C LYS A 180 5.19 3.15 -14.60
N THR A 181 4.61 2.48 -13.63
CA THR A 181 4.67 1.01 -13.64
C THR A 181 3.35 0.35 -13.33
N ALA A 182 2.35 1.07 -12.82
CA ALA A 182 1.20 0.43 -12.21
C ALA A 182 -0.17 0.93 -12.70
N THR A 183 -0.25 2.03 -13.47
CA THR A 183 -1.53 2.44 -14.08
C THR A 183 -1.97 1.47 -15.16
N ILE A 184 -3.19 0.94 -15.03
CA ILE A 184 -3.83 0.07 -16.00
C ILE A 184 -5.02 0.81 -16.62
N SER A 185 -5.15 0.74 -17.94
CA SER A 185 -6.27 1.31 -18.67
C SER A 185 -6.95 0.25 -19.52
N CYS A 186 -8.26 0.10 -19.36
CA CYS A 186 -9.03 -0.99 -19.96
C CYS A 186 -10.24 -0.48 -20.73
N THR A 187 -10.70 -1.24 -21.73
CA THR A 187 -11.99 -0.95 -22.39
C THR A 187 -13.14 -1.16 -21.41
N THR A 188 -14.21 -0.39 -21.59
CA THR A 188 -15.41 -0.42 -20.71
C THR A 188 -16.22 -1.73 -20.77
N THR A 189 -15.81 -2.69 -21.60
CA THR A 189 -16.36 -4.04 -21.68
C THR A 189 -15.62 -5.04 -20.80
N THR A 190 -14.52 -4.62 -20.17
CA THR A 190 -13.65 -5.51 -19.38
C THR A 190 -14.33 -5.91 -18.08
N ARG A 191 -14.19 -7.18 -17.73
CA ARG A 191 -14.58 -7.74 -16.44
C ARG A 191 -13.34 -7.92 -15.56
N TYR A 192 -13.43 -7.46 -14.32
CA TYR A 192 -12.34 -7.52 -13.34
C TYR A 192 -12.67 -8.54 -12.26
N THR A 193 -11.74 -9.45 -11.99
CA THR A 193 -11.83 -10.35 -10.83
C THR A 193 -10.64 -10.09 -9.92
N VAL A 194 -10.90 -9.54 -8.74
CA VAL A 194 -9.89 -9.35 -7.70
C VAL A 194 -10.08 -10.43 -6.65
N THR A 195 -9.04 -11.23 -6.44
CA THR A 195 -8.98 -12.25 -5.40
C THR A 195 -8.01 -11.81 -4.33
N PHE A 196 -8.46 -11.71 -3.08
CA PHE A 196 -7.58 -11.56 -1.92
C PHE A 196 -7.37 -12.93 -1.27
N TYR A 197 -6.10 -13.27 -1.02
CA TYR A 197 -5.73 -14.52 -0.39
C TYR A 197 -5.53 -14.33 1.12
N CYS A 198 -5.91 -15.33 1.90
CA CYS A 198 -5.46 -15.43 3.28
C CYS A 198 -3.99 -15.87 3.29
N PRO A 199 -3.08 -15.15 3.97
CA PRO A 199 -1.71 -15.61 4.16
C PRO A 199 -1.70 -17.01 4.80
N ALA A 200 -1.00 -17.97 4.19
CA ALA A 200 -0.88 -19.32 4.74
C ALA A 200 -0.19 -19.23 6.12
N GLY A 201 -0.94 -19.52 7.18
CA GLY A 201 -0.53 -19.34 8.57
C GLY A 201 -1.68 -19.06 9.56
N ALA A 202 -2.87 -18.72 9.06
CA ALA A 202 -4.06 -18.52 9.90
C ALA A 202 -4.85 -19.80 10.25
N HIS A 203 -4.37 -20.98 9.83
CA HIS A 203 -4.96 -22.27 10.20
C HIS A 203 -3.87 -23.29 10.54
N SER A 204 -3.36 -23.24 11.76
CA SER A 204 -3.15 -24.47 12.52
C SER A 204 -4.15 -24.43 13.67
N ARG A 205 -4.99 -25.47 13.74
CA ARG A 205 -5.96 -25.67 14.81
C ARG A 205 -5.24 -25.92 16.12
#